data_AF-A0A7S2XHM2-F1
#
_entry.id   AF-A0A7S2XHM2-F1
#
_cell.length_a   1.000
_cell.length_b   1.000
_cell.length_c   1.000
_cell.angle_alpha   90.00
_cell.angle_beta   90.00
_cell.angle_gamma   90.00
#
_symmetry.space_group_name_H-M   'P 1'
#
loop_
_entity.id
_entity.type
_entity.pdbx_description
1 polymer ?
#
loop_
_entity_poly.entity_id
_entity_poly.type
_entity_poly.pdbx_seq_one_letter_code
_entity_poly.pdbx_strand_id
1 'polypeptide(L)'
;DEELSRAGDLDALIKAHERYLRKILQGAMMDKVPRVSGVGARSDASADDEKDESAVLGVLNKMFDVILNFTCLQEETYKEALLDVKMERDRQRRMRSRLKRGQYGEDAHLEAKEDSELRQMNPKQCEKVYDRLLSLETMFSRLLAQLRVKLSEHSSSDAQFLDVRLDFNEFYEQQAAKSSTMGVGAAGTWPAAKGKGRS
;
A
#
# COMPACT_ATOMS: atom_id res chain seq x y z
N ASP A 1 2.21 31.48 18.46
CA ASP A 1 2.61 32.77 17.85
C ASP A 1 2.55 33.97 18.80
N GLU A 2 1.57 34.09 19.70
CA GLU A 2 1.56 35.18 20.70
C GLU A 2 2.74 35.19 21.68
N GLU A 3 3.38 34.04 21.94
CA GLU A 3 4.56 33.97 22.83
C GLU A 3 5.85 34.45 22.16
N LEU A 4 5.97 34.35 20.83
CA LEU A 4 7.13 34.82 20.06
C LEU A 4 7.17 36.36 19.98
N SER A 5 5.99 37.00 19.89
CA SER A 5 5.84 38.45 19.83
C SER A 5 5.86 39.14 21.20
N ARG A 6 5.83 38.37 22.30
CA ARG A 6 5.95 38.85 23.69
C ARG A 6 7.34 38.65 24.31
N ALA A 7 8.28 38.00 23.61
CA ALA A 7 9.60 37.75 24.14
C ALA A 7 10.44 39.04 24.17
N GLY A 8 10.79 39.52 25.37
CA GLY A 8 11.62 40.71 25.55
C GLY A 8 13.13 40.49 25.37
N ASP A 9 13.58 39.24 25.47
CA ASP A 9 15.00 38.85 25.42
C ASP A 9 15.25 37.71 24.42
N LEU A 10 16.46 37.65 23.86
CA LEU A 10 16.88 36.62 22.89
C LEU A 10 16.79 35.20 23.47
N ASP A 11 17.16 35.01 24.74
CA ASP A 11 17.05 33.71 25.42
C ASP A 11 15.59 33.27 25.60
N ALA A 12 14.68 34.22 25.85
CA ALA A 12 13.26 33.94 25.93
C ALA A 12 12.68 33.55 24.57
N LEU A 13 13.15 34.18 23.49
CA LEU A 13 12.79 33.87 22.11
C LEU A 13 13.28 32.46 21.71
N ILE A 14 14.54 32.13 22.00
CA ILE A 14 15.12 30.81 21.74
C ILE A 14 14.32 29.74 22.50
N LYS A 15 14.02 29.96 23.78
CA LYS A 15 13.25 29.02 24.60
C LYS A 15 11.80 28.86 24.15
N ALA A 16 11.18 29.91 23.60
CA ALA A 16 9.86 29.84 23.00
C ALA A 16 9.89 29.03 21.69
N HIS A 17 10.90 29.27 20.85
CA HIS A 17 11.08 28.53 19.59
C HIS A 17 11.40 27.05 19.83
N GLU A 18 12.26 26.73 20.79
CA GLU A 18 12.53 25.33 21.18
C GLU A 18 11.29 24.61 21.71
N ARG A 19 10.42 25.31 22.45
CA ARG A 19 9.14 24.74 22.89
C ARG A 19 8.19 24.50 21.72
N TYR A 20 8.14 25.42 20.77
CA TYR A 20 7.35 25.25 19.55
C TYR A 20 7.84 24.06 18.71
N LEU A 21 9.15 23.95 18.48
CA LEU A 21 9.75 22.83 17.75
C LEU A 21 9.52 21.49 18.46
N ARG A 22 9.67 21.44 19.79
CA ARG A 22 9.33 20.25 20.58
C ARG A 22 7.86 19.89 20.46
N LYS A 23 6.96 20.87 20.52
CA LYS A 23 5.51 20.64 20.32
C LYS A 23 5.20 20.08 18.93
N ILE A 24 5.86 20.58 17.88
CA ILE A 24 5.71 20.03 16.53
C ILE A 24 6.26 18.61 16.45
N LEU A 25 7.45 18.36 16.99
CA LEU A 25 8.08 17.04 16.97
C LEU A 25 7.24 16.01 17.75
N GLN A 26 6.73 16.39 18.91
CA GLN A 26 5.80 15.59 19.71
C GLN A 26 4.49 15.33 18.95
N GLY A 27 3.92 16.36 18.32
CA GLY A 27 2.72 16.22 17.48
C GLY A 27 2.95 15.37 16.22
N ALA A 28 4.18 15.35 15.70
CA ALA A 28 4.61 14.50 14.59
C ALA A 28 4.99 13.08 15.05
N MET A 29 4.82 12.74 16.34
CA MET A 29 5.20 11.45 16.93
C MET A 29 6.70 11.13 16.76
N MET A 30 7.55 12.16 16.83
CA MET A 30 9.01 12.07 16.65
C MET A 30 9.79 12.59 17.87
N ASP A 31 9.18 12.61 19.05
CA ASP A 31 9.73 13.30 20.24
C ASP A 31 11.05 12.65 20.73
N LYS A 32 11.24 11.34 20.52
CA LYS A 32 12.46 10.63 20.96
C LYS A 32 13.19 9.89 19.83
N VAL A 33 13.43 10.56 18.70
CA VAL A 33 14.47 10.07 17.77
C VAL A 33 15.81 10.06 18.52
N PRO A 34 16.53 8.92 18.62
CA PRO A 34 17.75 8.84 19.41
C PRO A 34 18.75 9.84 18.86
N ARG A 35 19.01 10.89 19.65
CA ARG A 35 20.12 11.80 19.39
C ARG A 35 21.39 10.96 19.41
N VAL A 36 22.11 10.94 18.29
CA VAL A 36 23.48 10.42 18.23
C VAL A 36 24.24 10.97 19.44
N SER A 37 24.78 10.05 20.22
CA SER A 37 25.28 10.25 21.58
C SER A 37 26.23 11.45 21.69
N GLY A 38 25.69 12.59 22.14
CA GLY A 38 26.44 13.65 22.80
C GLY A 38 26.38 13.40 24.29
N VAL A 39 27.54 13.23 24.90
CA VAL A 39 27.80 12.94 26.31
C VAL A 39 26.88 13.73 27.25
N GLY A 40 26.11 13.00 28.07
CA GLY A 40 25.58 13.51 29.34
C GLY A 40 24.20 14.16 29.28
N ALA A 41 23.13 13.37 29.19
CA ALA A 41 21.84 13.75 29.75
C ALA A 41 21.14 12.51 30.30
N ARG A 42 21.14 12.39 31.63
CA ARG A 42 20.25 11.48 32.36
C ARG A 42 18.85 12.09 32.28
N SER A 43 17.89 11.37 31.75
CA SER A 43 16.47 11.66 31.97
C SER A 43 15.71 10.35 32.06
N ASP A 44 15.03 10.19 33.20
CA ASP A 44 14.13 9.11 33.59
C ASP A 44 12.92 8.98 32.63
N ALA A 45 13.16 8.61 31.38
CA ALA A 45 12.12 8.07 30.52
C ALA A 45 12.01 6.57 30.79
N SER A 46 10.83 6.12 31.21
CA SER A 46 10.44 4.71 31.24
C SER A 46 10.84 4.05 29.92
N ALA A 47 11.64 2.99 29.97
CA ALA A 47 12.08 2.23 28.80
C ALA A 47 10.92 1.70 27.93
N ASP A 48 9.71 1.68 28.49
CA ASP A 48 8.48 1.30 27.79
C ASP A 48 7.98 2.40 26.82
N ASP A 49 8.09 3.69 27.15
CA ASP A 49 7.62 4.79 26.27
C ASP A 49 8.48 4.96 25.01
N GLU A 50 9.80 4.73 25.09
CA GLU A 50 10.68 4.77 23.90
C GLU A 50 10.39 3.62 22.93
N LYS A 51 9.88 2.51 23.46
CA LYS A 51 9.53 1.33 22.68
C LYS A 51 8.26 1.55 21.86
N ASP A 52 7.32 2.34 22.38
CA ASP A 52 6.03 2.60 21.73
C ASP A 52 6.13 3.60 20.57
N GLU A 53 6.92 4.68 20.70
CA GLU A 53 7.17 5.62 19.59
C GLU A 53 7.95 4.95 18.44
N SER A 54 9.01 4.20 18.76
CA SER A 54 9.74 3.41 17.77
C SER A 54 8.86 2.33 17.14
N ALA A 55 7.85 1.83 17.85
CA ALA A 55 6.93 0.85 17.32
C ALA A 55 5.96 1.46 16.30
N VAL A 56 5.39 2.65 16.57
CA VAL A 56 4.52 3.37 15.62
C VAL A 56 5.27 3.70 14.33
N LEU A 57 6.45 4.32 14.44
CA LEU A 57 7.28 4.63 13.27
C LEU A 57 7.73 3.36 12.54
N GLY A 58 7.99 2.28 13.27
CA GLY A 58 8.31 0.97 12.69
C GLY A 58 7.16 0.37 11.87
N VAL A 59 5.91 0.51 12.32
CA VAL A 59 4.72 0.09 11.57
C VAL A 59 4.50 1.01 10.36
N LEU A 60 4.68 2.32 10.52
CA LEU A 60 4.54 3.29 9.45
C LEU A 60 5.57 3.06 8.32
N ASN A 61 6.83 2.78 8.66
CA ASN A 61 7.85 2.42 7.66
C ASN A 61 7.46 1.16 6.88
N LYS A 62 6.97 0.12 7.58
CA LYS A 62 6.49 -1.10 6.91
C LYS A 62 5.29 -0.83 6.00
N MET A 63 4.40 0.09 6.37
CA MET A 63 3.31 0.51 5.48
C MET A 63 3.84 1.21 4.24
N PHE A 64 4.81 2.11 4.38
CA PHE A 64 5.45 2.74 3.24
C PHE A 64 6.11 1.71 2.32
N ASP A 65 6.77 0.69 2.87
CA ASP A 65 7.31 -0.41 2.06
C ASP A 65 6.22 -1.15 1.29
N VAL A 66 5.07 -1.43 1.91
CA VAL A 66 3.93 -2.07 1.24
C VAL A 66 3.34 -1.18 0.14
N ILE A 67 3.22 0.14 0.39
CA ILE A 67 2.77 1.11 -0.62
C ILE A 67 3.74 1.15 -1.79
N LEU A 68 5.05 1.21 -1.52
CA LEU A 68 6.08 1.19 -2.56
C LEU A 68 6.01 -0.11 -3.37
N ASN A 69 5.90 -1.26 -2.71
CA ASN A 69 5.75 -2.56 -3.37
C ASN A 69 4.49 -2.62 -4.23
N PHE A 70 3.39 -2.02 -3.79
CA PHE A 70 2.16 -1.91 -4.58
C PHE A 70 2.37 -1.03 -5.82
N THR A 71 3.02 0.13 -5.68
CA THR A 71 3.32 1.00 -6.84
C THR A 71 4.24 0.31 -7.85
N CYS A 72 5.26 -0.41 -7.39
CA CYS A 72 6.13 -1.22 -8.26
C CYS A 72 5.32 -2.29 -9.01
N LEU A 73 4.46 -3.03 -8.31
CA LEU A 73 3.59 -4.05 -8.92
C LEU A 73 2.66 -3.44 -9.98
N GLN A 74 2.07 -2.27 -9.69
CA GLN A 74 1.23 -1.55 -10.64
C GLN A 74 2.02 -1.15 -11.89
N GLU A 75 3.23 -0.62 -11.73
CA GLU A 75 4.08 -0.24 -12.85
C GLU A 75 4.50 -1.43 -13.70
N GLU A 76 4.91 -2.54 -13.07
CA GLU A 76 5.29 -3.78 -13.76
C GLU A 76 4.11 -4.32 -14.57
N THR A 77 2.94 -4.44 -13.94
CA THR A 77 1.71 -4.91 -14.60
C THR A 77 1.31 -4.00 -15.76
N TYR A 78 1.43 -2.68 -15.58
CA TYR A 78 1.12 -1.72 -16.65
C TYR A 78 2.08 -1.86 -17.84
N LYS A 79 3.39 -2.02 -17.58
CA LYS A 79 4.40 -2.23 -18.62
C LYS A 79 4.14 -3.53 -19.38
N GLU A 80 3.82 -4.61 -18.67
CA GLU A 80 3.46 -5.90 -19.29
C GLU A 80 2.20 -5.80 -20.14
N ALA A 81 1.13 -5.21 -19.62
CA ALA A 81 -0.11 -5.02 -20.37
C ALA A 81 0.10 -4.17 -21.65
N LEU A 82 0.98 -3.17 -21.60
CA LEU A 82 1.36 -2.39 -22.77
C LEU A 82 2.11 -3.22 -23.82
N LEU A 83 2.95 -4.15 -23.41
CA LEU A 83 3.64 -5.07 -24.33
C LEU A 83 2.64 -6.01 -24.99
N ASP A 84 1.71 -6.57 -24.23
CA ASP A 84 0.69 -7.48 -24.76
C ASP A 84 -0.20 -6.77 -25.80
N VAL A 85 -0.63 -5.54 -25.52
CA VAL A 85 -1.39 -4.73 -26.49
C VAL A 85 -0.57 -4.43 -27.74
N LYS A 86 0.74 -4.19 -27.63
CA LYS A 86 1.62 -4.00 -28.78
C LYS A 86 1.77 -5.27 -29.61
N MET A 87 2.00 -6.42 -28.96
CA MET A 87 2.13 -7.71 -29.64
C MET A 87 0.85 -8.07 -30.40
N GLU A 88 -0.32 -7.89 -29.77
CA GLU A 88 -1.61 -8.13 -30.42
C GLU A 88 -1.83 -7.19 -31.62
N ARG A 89 -1.47 -5.91 -31.49
CA ARG A 89 -1.53 -4.96 -32.59
C ARG A 89 -0.63 -5.38 -33.77
N ASP A 90 0.59 -5.81 -33.49
CA ASP A 90 1.54 -6.23 -34.52
C ASP A 90 1.11 -7.54 -35.19
N ARG A 91 0.57 -8.48 -34.42
CA ARG A 91 -0.06 -9.70 -34.95
C ARG A 91 -1.21 -9.36 -35.89
N GLN A 92 -2.12 -8.49 -35.48
CA GLN A 92 -3.22 -8.04 -36.35
C GLN A 92 -2.72 -7.33 -37.62
N ARG A 93 -1.61 -6.58 -37.55
CA ARG A 93 -0.99 -5.96 -38.74
C ARG A 93 -0.42 -7.01 -39.69
N ARG A 94 0.31 -8.00 -39.17
CA ARG A 94 0.82 -9.14 -39.95
C ARG A 94 -0.32 -9.91 -40.61
N MET A 95 -1.36 -10.22 -39.85
CA MET A 95 -2.56 -10.91 -40.33
C MET A 95 -3.24 -10.13 -41.47
N ARG A 96 -3.48 -8.83 -41.30
CA ARG A 96 -4.04 -7.97 -42.35
C ARG A 96 -3.14 -7.90 -43.59
N SER A 97 -1.82 -7.89 -43.41
CA SER A 97 -0.87 -7.90 -44.53
C SER A 97 -0.93 -9.22 -45.29
N ARG A 98 -1.01 -10.37 -44.61
CA ARG A 98 -1.16 -11.69 -45.25
C ARG A 98 -2.48 -11.81 -46.00
N LEU A 99 -3.57 -11.32 -45.40
CA LEU A 99 -4.89 -11.28 -46.03
C LEU A 99 -4.86 -10.50 -47.35
N LYS A 100 -4.19 -9.33 -47.38
CA LYS A 100 -4.02 -8.55 -48.61
C LYS A 100 -3.19 -9.26 -49.68
N ARG A 101 -2.27 -10.15 -49.29
CA ARG A 101 -1.45 -10.96 -50.20
C ARG A 101 -2.12 -12.27 -50.62
N GLY A 102 -3.32 -12.59 -50.12
CA GLY A 102 -4.01 -13.86 -50.38
C GLY A 102 -3.39 -15.07 -49.65
N GLN A 103 -2.40 -14.86 -48.78
CA GLN A 103 -1.66 -15.91 -48.06
C GLN A 103 -2.28 -16.23 -46.68
N TYR A 104 -3.58 -15.99 -46.55
CA TYR A 104 -4.30 -16.24 -45.31
C TYR A 104 -4.69 -17.72 -45.26
N GLY A 105 -4.29 -18.43 -44.21
CA GLY A 105 -4.58 -19.86 -44.04
C GLY A 105 -3.49 -20.82 -44.56
N GLU A 106 -2.39 -20.35 -45.14
CA GLU A 106 -1.25 -21.20 -45.55
C GLU A 106 -0.50 -21.78 -44.33
N ASP A 107 -0.47 -21.07 -43.20
CA ASP A 107 0.18 -21.51 -41.95
C ASP A 107 -0.80 -21.60 -40.77
N ALA A 108 -1.92 -22.29 -40.95
CA ALA A 108 -2.96 -22.45 -39.91
C ALA A 108 -2.41 -23.01 -38.58
N HIS A 109 -1.37 -23.85 -38.62
CA HIS A 109 -0.71 -24.39 -37.42
C HIS A 109 0.07 -23.31 -36.65
N LEU A 110 0.71 -22.38 -37.35
CA LEU A 110 1.47 -21.30 -36.72
C LEU A 110 0.51 -20.27 -36.09
N GLU A 111 -0.58 -19.95 -36.80
CA GLU A 111 -1.64 -19.06 -36.30
C GLU A 111 -2.36 -19.63 -35.07
N ALA A 112 -2.69 -20.92 -35.08
CA ALA A 112 -3.30 -21.59 -33.92
C ALA A 112 -2.37 -21.63 -32.70
N LYS A 113 -1.06 -21.81 -32.92
CA LYS A 113 -0.06 -21.80 -31.85
C LYS A 113 0.07 -20.41 -31.23
N GLU A 114 0.23 -19.35 -32.04
CA GLU A 114 0.30 -17.97 -31.56
C GLU A 114 -0.97 -17.54 -30.80
N ASP A 115 -2.16 -17.89 -31.31
CA ASP A 115 -3.45 -17.62 -30.63
C ASP A 115 -3.56 -18.38 -29.31
N SER A 116 -3.06 -19.63 -29.25
CA SER A 116 -3.09 -20.44 -28.03
C SER A 116 -2.15 -19.91 -26.94
N GLU A 117 -0.97 -19.43 -27.32
CA GLU A 117 0.03 -18.88 -26.41
C GLU A 117 -0.47 -17.56 -25.79
N LEU A 118 -1.07 -16.68 -26.60
CA LEU A 118 -1.69 -15.44 -26.11
C LEU A 118 -2.90 -15.70 -25.18
N ARG A 119 -3.75 -16.68 -25.52
CA ARG A 119 -4.90 -17.05 -24.67
C ARG A 119 -4.50 -17.68 -23.35
N GLN A 120 -3.34 -18.32 -23.26
CA GLN A 120 -2.84 -18.94 -22.03
C GLN A 120 -2.00 -17.99 -21.18
N MET A 121 -1.28 -17.03 -21.80
CA MET A 121 -0.51 -16.02 -21.07
C MET A 121 -1.41 -15.10 -20.25
N ASN A 122 -2.44 -14.53 -20.88
CA ASN A 122 -3.36 -13.58 -20.24
C ASN A 122 -3.95 -14.05 -18.89
N PRO A 123 -4.62 -15.23 -18.79
CA PRO A 123 -5.22 -15.66 -17.53
C PRO A 123 -4.19 -15.99 -16.45
N LYS A 124 -3.06 -16.62 -16.81
CA LYS A 124 -2.00 -16.98 -15.86
C LYS A 124 -1.27 -15.75 -15.32
N GLN A 125 -1.09 -14.72 -16.15
CA GLN A 125 -0.53 -13.44 -15.72
C GLN A 125 -1.50 -12.71 -14.79
N CYS A 126 -2.78 -12.65 -15.16
CA CYS A 126 -3.83 -12.06 -14.31
C CYS A 126 -3.92 -12.75 -12.94
N GLU A 127 -3.85 -14.07 -12.88
CA GLU A 127 -3.88 -14.84 -11.62
C GLU A 127 -2.68 -14.49 -10.73
N LYS A 128 -1.47 -14.43 -11.28
CA LYS A 128 -0.26 -14.03 -10.52
C LYS A 128 -0.35 -12.61 -9.98
N VAL A 129 -0.84 -11.67 -10.77
CA VAL A 129 -1.03 -10.27 -10.33
C VAL A 129 -2.09 -10.21 -9.24
N TYR A 130 -3.19 -10.95 -9.40
CA TYR A 130 -4.26 -11.02 -8.41
C TYR A 130 -3.77 -11.59 -7.07
N ASP A 131 -3.04 -12.70 -7.07
CA ASP A 131 -2.49 -13.29 -5.85
C ASP A 131 -1.56 -12.32 -5.12
N ARG A 132 -0.74 -11.60 -5.88
CA ARG A 132 0.19 -10.61 -5.30
C ARG A 132 -0.54 -9.38 -4.78
N LEU A 133 -1.59 -8.94 -5.47
CA LEU A 133 -2.45 -7.85 -5.00
C LEU A 133 -3.17 -8.23 -3.70
N LEU A 134 -3.72 -9.45 -3.62
CA LEU A 134 -4.38 -9.97 -2.42
C LEU A 134 -3.38 -10.08 -1.25
N SER A 135 -2.15 -10.50 -1.52
CA SER A 135 -1.08 -10.52 -0.52
C SER A 135 -0.75 -9.10 -0.01
N LEU A 136 -0.65 -8.11 -0.89
CA LEU A 136 -0.41 -6.71 -0.50
C LEU A 136 -1.58 -6.12 0.29
N GLU A 137 -2.81 -6.38 -0.12
CA GLU A 137 -4.03 -5.95 0.56
C GLU A 137 -4.09 -6.49 2.00
N THR A 138 -3.87 -7.80 2.15
CA THR A 138 -3.88 -8.45 3.47
C THR A 138 -2.76 -7.94 4.36
N MET A 139 -1.56 -7.72 3.82
CA MET A 139 -0.45 -7.13 4.57
C MET A 139 -0.75 -5.69 5.00
N PHE A 140 -1.25 -4.85 4.10
CA PHE A 140 -1.60 -3.47 4.38
C PHE A 140 -2.70 -3.36 5.43
N SER A 141 -3.76 -4.16 5.29
CA SER A 141 -4.87 -4.22 6.26
C SER A 141 -4.40 -4.65 7.65
N ARG A 142 -3.50 -5.65 7.72
CA ARG A 142 -2.90 -6.10 8.97
C ARG A 142 -2.06 -4.99 9.62
N LEU A 143 -1.24 -4.28 8.84
CA LEU A 143 -0.45 -3.17 9.34
C LEU A 143 -1.35 -2.02 9.82
N LEU A 144 -2.46 -1.73 9.12
CA LEU A 144 -3.44 -0.72 9.54
C LEU A 144 -4.04 -1.04 10.90
N ALA A 145 -4.46 -2.29 11.12
CA ALA A 145 -4.95 -2.72 12.42
C ALA A 145 -3.87 -2.56 13.52
N GLN A 146 -2.62 -2.93 13.23
CA GLN A 146 -1.50 -2.75 14.17
C GLN A 146 -1.22 -1.27 14.48
N LEU A 147 -1.27 -0.41 13.46
CA LEU A 147 -1.07 1.03 13.64
C LEU A 147 -2.17 1.62 14.53
N ARG A 148 -3.44 1.27 14.29
CA ARG A 148 -4.56 1.76 15.10
C ARG A 148 -4.45 1.35 16.56
N VAL A 149 -4.12 0.08 16.85
CA VAL A 149 -3.86 -0.37 18.22
C VAL A 149 -2.71 0.42 18.84
N LYS A 150 -1.62 0.64 18.10
CA LYS A 150 -0.48 1.40 18.61
C LYS A 150 -0.77 2.88 18.82
N LEU A 151 -1.66 3.48 18.03
CA LEU A 151 -2.11 4.86 18.20
C LEU A 151 -3.08 5.02 19.38
N SER A 152 -3.95 4.04 19.64
CA SER A 152 -4.88 4.06 20.77
C SER A 152 -4.20 3.76 22.12
N GLU A 153 -3.15 2.94 22.11
CA GLU A 153 -2.28 2.67 23.27
C GLU A 153 -1.31 3.81 23.58
N HIS A 154 -1.12 4.75 22.64
CA HIS A 154 -0.13 5.81 22.78
C HIS A 154 -0.50 6.82 23.89
N SER A 155 0.50 7.28 24.64
CA SER A 155 0.30 8.19 25.79
C SER A 155 -0.09 9.61 25.40
N SER A 156 0.17 10.04 24.16
CA SER A 156 -0.21 11.36 23.63
C SER A 156 -1.68 11.42 23.18
N SER A 157 -2.42 12.44 23.64
CA SER A 157 -3.79 12.73 23.20
C SER A 157 -3.90 13.01 21.69
N ASP A 158 -2.84 13.56 21.08
CA ASP A 158 -2.83 13.89 19.65
C ASP A 158 -2.75 12.62 18.79
N ALA A 159 -2.06 11.58 19.26
CA ALA A 159 -1.99 10.28 18.59
C ALA A 159 -3.31 9.51 18.68
N GLN A 160 -3.98 9.57 19.83
CA GLN A 160 -5.33 9.03 20.00
C GLN A 160 -6.35 9.76 19.12
N PHE A 161 -6.23 11.09 18.99
CA PHE A 161 -7.06 11.87 18.07
C PHE A 161 -6.81 11.51 16.60
N LEU A 162 -5.58 11.13 16.25
CA LEU A 162 -5.27 10.65 14.90
C LEU A 162 -5.99 9.33 14.60
N ASP A 163 -6.08 8.38 15.53
CA ASP A 163 -6.84 7.13 15.34
C ASP A 163 -8.31 7.42 14.99
N VAL A 164 -8.94 8.33 15.73
CA VAL A 164 -10.32 8.79 15.46
C VAL A 164 -10.44 9.42 14.06
N ARG A 165 -9.44 10.18 13.62
CA ARG A 165 -9.45 10.78 12.27
C ARG A 165 -9.19 9.76 11.17
N LEU A 166 -8.39 8.73 11.44
CA LEU A 166 -8.08 7.67 10.48
C LEU A 166 -9.31 6.81 10.20
N ASP A 167 -10.15 6.56 11.20
CA ASP A 167 -11.41 5.83 11.04
C ASP A 167 -12.66 6.72 11.16
N PHE A 168 -12.57 7.96 10.68
CA PHE A 168 -13.68 8.93 10.79
C PHE A 168 -15.00 8.44 10.16
N ASN A 169 -14.93 7.49 9.23
CA ASN A 169 -16.10 6.89 8.57
C ASN A 169 -16.45 5.48 9.12
N GLU A 170 -15.81 5.03 10.20
CA GLU A 170 -15.91 3.66 10.75
C GLU A 170 -15.68 2.56 9.70
N PHE A 171 -15.02 2.91 8.61
CA PHE A 171 -14.84 2.03 7.46
C PHE A 171 -14.00 0.82 7.85
N TYR A 172 -12.95 1.05 8.65
CA TYR A 172 -12.02 -0.01 9.04
C TYR A 172 -12.61 -0.92 10.11
N GLU A 173 -13.42 -0.39 11.04
CA GLU A 173 -14.19 -1.20 11.99
C GLU A 173 -15.22 -2.09 11.29
N GLN A 174 -15.96 -1.54 10.33
CA GLN A 174 -16.92 -2.32 9.54
C GLN A 174 -16.23 -3.38 8.69
N GLN A 175 -15.04 -3.09 8.14
CA GLN A 175 -14.26 -4.05 7.35
C GLN A 175 -13.69 -5.16 8.23
N ALA A 176 -13.19 -4.84 9.42
CA ALA A 176 -12.77 -5.83 10.42
C ALA A 176 -13.92 -6.76 10.81
N ALA A 177 -15.10 -6.21 11.10
CA ALA A 177 -16.30 -7.00 11.42
C ALA A 177 -16.73 -7.93 10.27
N LYS A 178 -16.69 -7.44 9.02
CA LYS A 178 -16.99 -8.26 7.82
C LYS A 178 -15.98 -9.40 7.63
N SER A 179 -14.69 -9.13 7.83
CA SER A 179 -13.64 -10.15 7.73
C SER A 179 -13.75 -11.22 8.83
N SER A 180 -14.14 -10.83 10.05
CA SER A 180 -14.44 -11.72 11.17
C SER A 180 -15.66 -12.61 10.89
N THR A 181 -16.69 -12.07 10.24
CA THR A 181 -17.92 -12.81 9.91
C THR A 181 -17.73 -13.76 8.72
N MET A 182 -16.86 -13.42 7.75
CA MET A 182 -16.50 -14.30 6.64
C MET A 182 -15.55 -15.45 7.01
N GLY A 183 -14.96 -15.44 8.21
CA GLY A 183 -14.11 -16.53 8.72
C GLY A 183 -14.84 -17.86 8.99
N VAL A 184 -16.18 -17.92 8.88
CA VAL A 184 -16.98 -19.14 9.11
C VAL A 184 -17.59 -19.72 7.82
N GLY A 185 -17.39 -19.11 6.65
CA GLY A 185 -17.76 -19.76 5.40
C GLY A 185 -17.93 -18.83 4.22
N ALA A 186 -16.89 -18.67 3.41
CA ALA A 186 -17.03 -18.23 2.02
C ALA A 186 -15.71 -18.47 1.28
N ALA A 187 -15.46 -19.72 0.88
CA ALA A 187 -14.60 -19.96 -0.28
C ALA A 187 -15.31 -19.34 -1.49
N GLY A 188 -14.85 -18.16 -1.91
CA GLY A 188 -15.34 -17.44 -3.08
C GLY A 188 -15.15 -18.30 -4.32
N THR A 189 -16.20 -19.00 -4.72
CA THR A 189 -16.29 -19.68 -6.01
C THR A 189 -16.59 -18.62 -7.07
N TRP A 190 -15.62 -18.35 -7.92
CA TRP A 190 -15.87 -17.59 -9.15
C TRP A 190 -16.81 -18.41 -10.04
N PRO A 191 -17.88 -17.83 -10.62
CA PRO A 191 -18.78 -18.59 -11.48
C PRO A 191 -18.05 -19.08 -12.73
N ALA A 192 -17.89 -20.41 -12.82
CA ALA A 192 -17.46 -21.08 -14.04
C ALA A 192 -18.39 -20.69 -15.20
N ALA A 193 -17.80 -20.14 -16.25
CA ALA A 193 -18.49 -19.80 -17.49
C ALA A 193 -19.18 -21.05 -18.07
N LYS A 194 -20.51 -21.11 -17.96
CA LYS A 194 -21.31 -22.12 -18.66
C LYS A 194 -21.24 -21.86 -20.16
N GLY A 195 -20.41 -22.62 -20.85
CA GLY A 195 -20.45 -22.78 -22.30
C GLY A 195 -21.83 -23.29 -22.71
N LYS A 196 -22.61 -22.42 -23.35
CA LYS A 196 -23.89 -22.76 -23.99
C LYS A 196 -23.55 -23.30 -25.38
N GLY A 197 -23.50 -24.62 -25.51
CA GLY A 197 -23.53 -25.28 -26.81
C GLY A 197 -24.87 -24.99 -27.49
N ARG A 198 -24.80 -24.33 -28.64
CA ARG A 198 -25.82 -24.34 -29.70
C ARG A 198 -25.08 -24.30 -31.04
N SER A 199 -24.88 -25.47 -31.63
CA SER A 199 -25.35 -25.83 -32.97
C SER A 199 -24.99 -27.28 -33.25
#